data_AF-A0A9Q4D242-F1
#
_entry.id   AF-A0A9Q4D242-F1
#
_cell.length_a   1.000
_cell.length_b   1.000
_cell.length_c   1.000
_cell.angle_alpha   90.00
_cell.angle_beta   90.00
_cell.angle_gamma   90.00
#
_symmetry.space_group_name_H-M   'P 1'
#
loop_
_entity.id
_entity.type
_entity.pdbx_description
1 polymer ?
#
loop_
_entity_poly.entity_id
_entity_poly.type
_entity_poly.pdbx_seq_one_letter_code
_entity_poly.pdbx_strand_id
1 'polypeptide(L)'
;MTGPAVPGDPAPRGHRDAPLTTVGLAREAIVLAGAGAAILLQVAHRPVGAGVARHSDFAADPVKRLRHTLQYVYAAVLPEASGMRDAVTGRVRAAHRPVSGTDGGGRPYSAADPQAQLWVTATLYRAAEEARWRLWGTLDDARSEEI
;
A
#
# COMPACT_ATOMS: atom_id res chain seq x y z
N MET A 1 8.27 57.42 23.12
CA MET A 1 8.98 56.57 22.16
C MET A 1 8.78 55.13 22.60
N THR A 2 7.89 54.42 21.91
CA THR A 2 7.50 53.03 22.22
C THR A 2 8.21 52.14 21.21
N GLY A 3 9.14 51.29 21.65
CA GLY A 3 9.85 50.37 20.75
C GLY A 3 8.93 49.29 20.17
N PRO A 4 9.23 48.72 18.99
CA PRO A 4 8.37 47.72 18.38
C PRO A 4 8.41 46.42 19.18
N ALA A 5 7.25 45.77 19.35
CA ALA A 5 7.14 44.45 19.93
C ALA A 5 7.85 43.42 19.03
N VAL A 6 8.78 42.66 19.61
CA VAL A 6 9.42 41.51 18.95
C VAL A 6 8.34 40.44 18.74
N PRO A 7 8.15 39.90 17.53
CA PRO A 7 7.24 38.77 17.31
C PRO A 7 7.70 37.59 18.16
N GLY A 8 6.80 37.03 18.96
CA GLY A 8 7.06 35.82 19.73
C GLY A 8 7.49 34.68 18.81
N ASP A 9 8.56 34.00 19.19
CA ASP A 9 9.07 32.81 18.52
C ASP A 9 7.91 31.82 18.31
N PRO A 10 7.66 31.29 17.09
CA PRO A 10 6.60 30.32 16.90
C PRO A 10 6.89 29.10 17.79
N ALA A 11 5.90 28.73 18.62
CA ALA A 11 5.98 27.55 19.45
C ALA A 11 6.48 26.34 18.62
N PRO A 12 7.41 25.52 19.16
CA PRO A 12 7.94 24.40 18.41
C PRO A 12 6.78 23.51 17.96
N ARG A 13 6.62 23.36 16.63
CA ARG A 13 5.67 22.41 16.06
C ARG A 13 6.08 21.04 16.60
N GLY A 14 5.25 20.47 17.46
CA GLY A 14 5.51 19.16 18.06
C GLY A 14 5.75 18.12 16.97
N HIS A 15 7.03 17.83 16.72
CA HIS A 15 7.41 16.58 16.11
C HIS A 15 7.10 15.50 17.15
N ARG A 16 6.36 14.46 16.76
CA ARG A 16 5.87 13.43 17.66
C ARG A 16 7.06 12.61 18.20
N ASP A 17 7.60 13.03 19.32
CA ASP A 17 8.58 12.27 20.11
C ASP A 17 7.88 11.12 20.86
N ALA A 18 7.20 10.24 20.12
CA ALA A 18 6.81 8.95 20.70
C ALA A 18 8.09 8.10 20.79
N PRO A 19 8.48 7.57 21.96
CA PRO A 19 9.66 6.74 22.06
C PRO A 19 9.50 5.51 21.15
N LEU A 20 10.49 5.30 20.27
CA LEU A 20 10.61 4.09 19.45
C LEU A 20 10.83 2.89 20.38
N THR A 21 9.73 2.28 20.84
CA THR A 21 9.80 1.05 21.62
C THR A 21 10.29 -0.08 20.73
N THR A 22 11.03 -1.05 21.29
CA THR A 22 11.45 -2.26 20.54
C THR A 22 10.25 -2.99 19.94
N VAL A 23 9.11 -2.99 20.65
CA VAL A 23 7.85 -3.55 20.16
C VAL A 23 7.31 -2.75 18.98
N GLY A 24 7.27 -1.42 19.06
CA GLY A 24 6.86 -0.56 17.95
C GLY A 24 7.71 -0.77 16.70
N LEU A 25 9.04 -0.79 16.86
CA LEU A 25 9.98 -1.04 15.78
C LEU A 25 9.79 -2.43 15.14
N ALA A 26 9.60 -3.46 15.96
CA ALA A 26 9.33 -4.81 15.47
C ALA A 26 8.02 -4.89 14.67
N ARG A 27 6.98 -4.18 15.12
CA ARG A 27 5.69 -4.13 14.41
C ARG A 27 5.82 -3.44 13.05
N GLU A 28 6.50 -2.30 12.99
CA GLU A 28 6.79 -1.61 11.73
C GLU A 28 7.60 -2.50 10.78
N ALA A 29 8.63 -3.18 11.29
CA ALA A 29 9.44 -4.10 10.51
C ALA A 29 8.63 -5.26 9.92
N ILE A 30 7.69 -5.84 10.67
CA ILE A 30 6.81 -6.91 10.17
C ILE A 30 5.89 -6.41 9.05
N VAL A 31 5.30 -5.22 9.20
CA VAL A 31 4.45 -4.63 8.16
C VAL A 31 5.25 -4.35 6.89
N LEU A 32 6.45 -3.79 7.01
CA LEU A 32 7.33 -3.52 5.88
C LEU A 32 7.78 -4.81 5.19
N ALA A 33 8.12 -5.85 5.96
CA ALA A 33 8.48 -7.16 5.43
C ALA A 33 7.30 -7.81 4.68
N GLY A 34 6.08 -7.72 5.22
CA GLY A 34 4.87 -8.17 4.56
C GLY A 34 4.61 -7.44 3.24
N ALA A 35 4.77 -6.11 3.23
CA ALA A 35 4.65 -5.32 2.00
C ALA A 35 5.69 -5.73 0.94
N GLY A 36 6.94 -5.97 1.35
CA GLY A 36 7.99 -6.47 0.47
C GLY A 36 7.66 -7.84 -0.11
N ALA A 37 7.19 -8.78 0.71
CA ALA A 37 6.78 -10.10 0.28
C ALA A 37 5.62 -10.05 -0.73
N ALA A 38 4.61 -9.20 -0.49
CA ALA A 38 3.50 -9.00 -1.42
C ALA A 38 3.99 -8.54 -2.80
N ILE A 39 4.91 -7.56 -2.84
CA ILE A 39 5.46 -7.05 -4.10
C ILE A 39 6.20 -8.14 -4.88
N LEU A 40 7.01 -8.96 -4.19
CA LEU A 40 7.74 -10.07 -4.82
C LEU A 40 6.77 -11.10 -5.43
N LEU A 41 5.72 -11.48 -4.70
CA LEU A 41 4.68 -12.38 -5.20
C LEU A 41 3.91 -11.78 -6.38
N GLN A 42 3.64 -10.47 -6.36
CA GLN A 42 2.97 -9.78 -7.45
C GLN A 42 3.79 -9.82 -8.74
N VAL A 43 5.06 -9.44 -8.68
CA VAL A 43 5.91 -9.38 -9.88
C VAL A 43 6.31 -10.78 -10.39
N ALA A 44 6.19 -11.81 -9.56
CA ALA A 44 6.35 -13.21 -9.99
C ALA A 44 5.26 -13.65 -10.98
N HIS A 45 4.09 -13.00 -10.99
CA HIS A 45 3.07 -13.25 -11.99
C HIS A 45 3.42 -12.50 -13.29
N ARG A 46 3.71 -13.27 -14.35
CA ARG A 46 4.29 -12.78 -15.60
C ARG A 46 3.60 -11.53 -16.19
N PRO A 47 2.26 -11.48 -16.37
CA PRO A 47 1.55 -10.26 -16.79
C PRO A 47 1.80 -9.03 -15.90
N VAL A 48 1.81 -9.23 -14.58
CA VAL A 48 2.01 -8.14 -13.61
C VAL A 48 3.46 -7.67 -13.65
N GLY A 49 4.42 -8.61 -13.66
CA GLY A 49 5.84 -8.30 -13.81
C GLY A 49 6.15 -7.52 -15.09
N ALA A 50 5.56 -7.91 -16.24
CA ALA A 50 5.71 -7.19 -17.51
C ALA A 50 5.13 -5.77 -17.45
N GLY A 51 3.95 -5.60 -16.85
CA GLY A 51 3.34 -4.29 -16.62
C GLY A 51 4.22 -3.39 -15.77
N VAL A 52 4.71 -3.90 -14.63
CA VAL A 52 5.59 -3.17 -13.71
C VAL A 52 6.89 -2.77 -14.38
N ALA A 53 7.58 -3.71 -15.05
CA ALA A 53 8.89 -3.45 -15.66
C ALA A 53 8.85 -2.36 -16.74
N ARG A 54 7.71 -2.17 -17.42
CA ARG A 54 7.58 -1.24 -18.54
C ARG A 54 6.84 0.05 -18.22
N HIS A 55 5.98 0.04 -17.20
CA HIS A 55 5.07 1.15 -16.92
C HIS A 55 5.21 1.72 -15.52
N SER A 56 6.11 1.19 -14.67
CA SER A 56 6.24 1.66 -13.31
C SER A 56 7.62 2.26 -13.00
N ASP A 57 7.57 3.42 -12.35
CA ASP A 57 8.66 4.13 -11.70
C ASP A 57 8.87 3.67 -10.24
N PHE A 58 8.42 2.47 -9.86
CA PHE A 58 8.43 2.01 -8.46
C PHE A 58 9.78 2.15 -7.77
N ALA A 59 10.86 1.74 -8.45
CA ALA A 59 12.20 1.82 -7.88
C ALA A 59 12.68 3.28 -7.71
N ALA A 60 12.14 4.22 -8.50
CA ALA A 60 12.48 5.63 -8.42
C ALA A 60 11.70 6.35 -7.29
N ASP A 61 10.45 5.96 -7.02
CA ASP A 61 9.64 6.54 -5.94
C ASP A 61 8.77 5.49 -5.20
N PRO A 62 9.40 4.62 -4.38
CA PRO A 62 8.71 3.54 -3.67
C PRO A 62 7.75 4.06 -2.60
N VAL A 63 8.05 5.21 -1.99
CA VAL A 63 7.22 5.83 -0.93
C VAL A 63 5.92 6.36 -1.50
N LYS A 64 5.96 7.06 -2.63
CA LYS A 64 4.75 7.51 -3.33
C LYS A 64 3.90 6.33 -3.77
N ARG A 65 4.53 5.25 -4.27
CA ARG A 65 3.78 4.06 -4.67
C ARG A 65 3.10 3.39 -3.48
N LEU A 66 3.83 3.20 -2.37
CA LEU A 66 3.27 2.64 -1.14
C LEU A 66 2.07 3.46 -0.66
N ARG A 67 2.18 4.79 -0.64
CA ARG A 67 1.08 5.69 -0.26
C ARG A 67 -0.16 5.50 -1.13
N HIS A 68 0.00 5.42 -2.46
CA HIS A 68 -1.14 5.17 -3.35
C HIS A 68 -1.79 3.81 -3.12
N THR A 69 -0.98 2.76 -2.91
CA THR A 69 -1.49 1.42 -2.59
C THR A 69 -2.26 1.42 -1.27
N LEU A 70 -1.73 2.04 -0.21
CA LEU A 70 -2.40 2.12 1.09
C LEU A 70 -3.70 2.93 1.02
N GLN A 71 -3.71 4.06 0.29
CA GLN A 71 -4.94 4.84 0.05
C GLN A 71 -6.03 3.99 -0.62
N TYR A 72 -5.66 3.18 -1.60
CA TYR A 72 -6.59 2.25 -2.26
C TYR A 72 -7.10 1.18 -1.29
N VAL A 73 -6.20 0.50 -0.58
CA VAL A 73 -6.58 -0.55 0.39
C VAL A 73 -7.49 0.00 1.47
N TYR A 74 -7.16 1.15 2.07
CA TYR A 74 -7.99 1.76 3.11
C TYR A 74 -9.36 2.17 2.58
N ALA A 75 -9.44 2.81 1.41
CA ALA A 75 -10.72 3.17 0.82
C ALA A 75 -11.56 1.94 0.41
N ALA A 76 -10.92 0.80 0.15
CA ALA A 76 -11.59 -0.43 -0.23
C ALA A 76 -12.11 -1.23 0.97
N VAL A 77 -11.42 -1.19 2.11
CA VAL A 77 -11.64 -2.08 3.26
C VAL A 77 -12.26 -1.36 4.46
N LEU A 78 -11.91 -0.10 4.72
CA LEU A 78 -12.36 0.60 5.93
C LEU A 78 -13.73 1.27 5.70
N PRO A 79 -14.75 0.97 6.54
CA PRO A 79 -16.07 1.60 6.44
C PRO A 79 -16.01 3.12 6.52
N GLU A 80 -15.12 3.66 7.35
CA GLU A 80 -14.96 5.10 7.58
C GLU A 80 -14.36 5.81 6.35
N ALA A 81 -13.67 5.07 5.48
CA ALA A 81 -13.09 5.57 4.24
C ALA A 81 -13.98 5.33 3.00
N SER A 82 -15.17 4.74 3.18
CA SER A 82 -16.08 4.38 2.08
C SER A 82 -16.47 5.56 1.19
N GLY A 83 -16.59 6.77 1.74
CA GLY A 83 -16.87 8.00 0.99
C GLY A 83 -15.78 8.38 -0.04
N MET A 84 -14.56 7.84 0.09
CA MET A 84 -13.47 8.06 -0.85
C MET A 84 -13.36 6.95 -1.92
N ARG A 85 -14.12 5.87 -1.79
CA ARG A 85 -13.97 4.64 -2.59
C ARG A 85 -14.07 4.89 -4.09
N ASP A 86 -15.06 5.64 -4.53
CA ASP A 86 -15.29 5.92 -5.95
C ASP A 86 -14.19 6.81 -6.54
N ALA A 87 -13.79 7.86 -5.81
CA ALA A 87 -12.72 8.76 -6.23
C ALA A 87 -11.38 8.00 -6.37
N VAL A 88 -11.04 7.17 -5.37
CA VAL A 88 -9.81 6.39 -5.36
C VAL A 88 -9.83 5.31 -6.44
N THR A 89 -10.94 4.59 -6.61
CA THR A 89 -11.10 3.59 -7.67
C THR A 89 -11.03 4.22 -9.05
N GLY A 90 -11.65 5.38 -9.25
CA GLY A 90 -11.57 6.15 -10.49
C GLY A 90 -10.14 6.55 -10.85
N ARG A 91 -9.38 7.05 -9.86
CA ARG A 91 -7.95 7.38 -10.02
C ARG A 91 -7.11 6.16 -10.39
N VAL A 92 -7.32 5.03 -9.71
CA VAL A 92 -6.59 3.77 -10.01
C VAL A 92 -6.92 3.27 -11.41
N ARG A 93 -8.20 3.24 -11.81
CA ARG A 93 -8.62 2.86 -13.16
C ARG A 93 -8.00 3.76 -14.22
N ALA A 94 -7.94 5.06 -14.00
CA ALA A 94 -7.29 5.99 -14.91
C ALA A 94 -5.78 5.72 -15.04
N ALA A 95 -5.10 5.46 -13.91
CA ALA A 95 -3.68 5.11 -13.89
C ALA A 95 -3.37 3.74 -14.52
N HIS A 96 -4.28 2.78 -14.44
CA HIS A 96 -4.13 1.45 -15.04
C HIS A 96 -4.47 1.40 -16.52
N ARG A 97 -5.27 2.35 -17.04
CA ARG A 97 -5.69 2.39 -18.45
C ARG A 97 -4.54 2.31 -19.46
N PRO A 98 -3.41 3.04 -19.30
CA PRO A 98 -2.29 2.95 -20.23
C PRO A 98 -1.41 1.70 -20.02
N VAL A 99 -1.67 0.87 -19.01
CA VAL A 99 -0.81 -0.26 -18.65
C VAL A 99 -1.29 -1.51 -19.37
N SER A 100 -0.89 -1.66 -20.62
CA SER A 100 -1.13 -2.84 -21.43
C SER A 100 0.01 -3.04 -22.44
N GLY A 101 0.07 -4.21 -23.07
CA GLY A 101 1.10 -4.50 -24.06
C GLY A 101 1.31 -6.00 -24.25
N THR A 102 2.45 -6.38 -24.80
CA THR A 102 2.80 -7.79 -25.08
C THR A 102 4.11 -8.15 -24.40
N ASP A 103 4.14 -9.15 -23.52
CA ASP A 103 5.33 -9.53 -22.75
C ASP A 103 6.47 -10.10 -23.61
N GLY A 104 7.61 -10.42 -22.99
CA GLY A 104 8.82 -10.90 -23.69
C GLY A 104 8.67 -12.25 -24.42
N GLY A 105 7.57 -12.97 -24.20
CA GLY A 105 7.26 -14.20 -24.94
C GLY A 105 5.95 -14.11 -25.71
N GLY A 106 5.57 -12.91 -26.17
CA GLY A 106 4.49 -12.71 -27.14
C GLY A 106 3.06 -12.72 -26.57
N ARG A 107 2.88 -12.78 -25.24
CA ARG A 107 1.53 -12.83 -24.65
C ARG A 107 1.03 -11.43 -24.31
N PRO A 108 -0.21 -11.07 -24.65
CA PRO A 108 -0.78 -9.78 -24.25
C PRO A 108 -0.99 -9.73 -22.73
N TYR A 109 -0.84 -8.54 -22.14
CA TYR A 109 -1.20 -8.25 -20.77
C TYR A 109 -1.95 -6.90 -20.70
N SER A 110 -2.75 -6.75 -19.66
CA SER A 110 -3.45 -5.51 -19.32
C SER A 110 -3.61 -5.42 -17.81
N ALA A 111 -3.39 -4.23 -17.23
CA ALA A 111 -3.70 -3.99 -15.81
C ALA A 111 -5.22 -3.97 -15.53
N ALA A 112 -6.05 -3.97 -16.58
CA ALA A 112 -7.49 -4.16 -16.48
C ALA A 112 -7.91 -5.64 -16.48
N ASP A 113 -6.97 -6.58 -16.66
CA ASP A 113 -7.26 -8.03 -16.62
C ASP A 113 -7.74 -8.44 -15.20
N PRO A 114 -8.97 -8.96 -15.05
CA PRO A 114 -9.50 -9.40 -13.76
C PRO A 114 -8.66 -10.48 -13.08
N GLN A 115 -8.00 -11.36 -13.84
CA GLN A 115 -7.17 -12.42 -13.26
C GLN A 115 -5.88 -11.84 -12.67
N ALA A 116 -5.26 -10.88 -13.38
CA ALA A 116 -4.10 -10.16 -12.84
C ALA A 116 -4.48 -9.32 -11.60
N GLN A 117 -5.66 -8.70 -11.59
CA GLN A 117 -6.16 -7.97 -10.41
C GLN A 117 -6.42 -8.90 -9.23
N LEU A 118 -7.04 -10.06 -9.47
CA LEU A 118 -7.28 -11.07 -8.45
C LEU A 118 -5.96 -11.56 -7.85
N TRP A 119 -4.93 -11.82 -8.67
CA TRP A 119 -3.60 -12.18 -8.19
C TRP A 119 -3.00 -11.12 -7.27
N VAL A 120 -3.07 -9.85 -7.68
CA VAL A 120 -2.57 -8.73 -6.86
C VAL A 120 -3.32 -8.64 -5.53
N THR A 121 -4.64 -8.77 -5.53
CA THR A 121 -5.45 -8.75 -4.31
C THR A 121 -5.14 -9.95 -3.40
N ALA A 122 -5.05 -11.17 -3.96
CA ALA A 122 -4.74 -12.38 -3.20
C ALA A 122 -3.38 -12.32 -2.51
N THR A 123 -2.37 -11.78 -3.19
CA THR A 123 -1.02 -11.62 -2.63
C THR A 123 -0.95 -10.55 -1.54
N LEU A 124 -1.73 -9.46 -1.65
CA LEU A 124 -1.88 -8.48 -0.57
C LEU A 124 -2.57 -9.11 0.64
N TYR A 125 -3.66 -9.84 0.43
CA TYR A 125 -4.38 -10.54 1.50
C TYR A 125 -3.47 -11.53 2.22
N ARG A 126 -2.77 -12.40 1.48
CA ARG A 126 -1.86 -13.39 2.06
C ARG A 126 -0.74 -12.74 2.89
N ALA A 127 -0.16 -11.65 2.39
CA ALA A 127 0.87 -10.94 3.14
C ALA A 127 0.32 -10.24 4.40
N ALA A 128 -0.89 -9.69 4.32
CA ALA A 128 -1.55 -9.06 5.46
C ALA A 128 -1.94 -10.09 6.53
N GLU A 129 -2.49 -11.24 6.13
CA GLU A 129 -2.81 -12.36 7.02
C GLU A 129 -1.55 -12.89 7.72
N GLU A 130 -0.47 -13.06 6.97
CA GLU A 130 0.80 -13.53 7.50
C GLU A 130 1.43 -12.49 8.47
N ALA A 131 1.35 -11.19 8.15
CA ALA A 131 1.76 -10.13 9.07
C ALA A 131 0.89 -10.12 10.33
N ARG A 132 -0.44 -10.26 10.18
CA ARG A 132 -1.40 -10.35 11.28
C ARG A 132 -1.04 -11.51 12.21
N TRP A 133 -0.79 -12.69 11.66
CA TRP A 133 -0.34 -13.86 12.41
C TRP A 133 0.93 -13.58 13.21
N ARG A 134 1.94 -12.97 12.59
CA ARG A 134 3.21 -12.64 13.28
C ARG A 134 3.06 -11.59 14.37
N LEU A 135 2.09 -10.70 14.23
CA LEU A 135 1.85 -9.61 15.19
C LEU A 135 0.98 -10.02 16.37
N TRP A 136 0.00 -10.90 16.14
CA TRP A 136 -1.08 -11.19 17.10
C TRP A 136 -1.42 -12.68 17.29
N GLY A 137 -0.79 -13.61 16.55
CA GLY A 137 -1.08 -15.05 16.61
C GLY A 137 -2.35 -15.47 15.85
N THR A 138 -2.83 -16.69 16.11
CA THR A 138 -4.08 -17.23 15.52
C THR A 138 -5.27 -16.39 15.97
N LEU A 139 -6.19 -16.10 15.06
CA LEU A 139 -7.56 -15.84 15.48
C LEU A 139 -8.12 -17.19 15.92
N ASP A 140 -8.85 -17.25 17.04
CA ASP A 140 -9.73 -18.40 17.28
C ASP A 140 -10.59 -18.61 16.03
N ASP A 141 -10.79 -19.87 15.63
CA ASP A 141 -11.45 -20.24 14.38
C ASP A 141 -12.80 -19.52 14.18
N ALA A 142 -13.51 -19.24 15.29
CA ALA A 142 -14.77 -18.49 15.32
C ALA A 142 -14.70 -17.04 14.79
N ARG A 143 -13.52 -16.42 14.75
CA ARG A 143 -13.32 -15.01 14.33
C ARG A 143 -12.73 -14.88 12.92
N SER A 144 -12.24 -15.97 12.33
CA SER A 144 -11.68 -15.96 10.97
C SER A 144 -12.75 -15.77 9.88
N GLU A 145 -14.00 -16.11 10.16
CA GLU A 145 -15.13 -15.98 9.23
C GLU A 145 -15.81 -14.59 9.26
N GLU A 146 -15.47 -13.73 10.23
CA GLU A 146 -16.06 -12.40 10.41
C GLU A 146 -15.35 -11.28 9.60
N ILE A 147 -14.25 -11.58 8.90
CA ILE A 147 -13.37 -10.60 8.21
C ILE A 147 -13.22 -10.94 6.73
#